data_AF-A0A2G2I6F5-F1
#
_entry.id   AF-A0A2G2I6F5-F1
#
_cell.length_a   1.000
_cell.length_b   1.000
_cell.length_c   1.000
_cell.angle_alpha   90.00
_cell.angle_beta   90.00
_cell.angle_gamma   90.00
#
_symmetry.space_group_name_H-M   'P 1'
#
loop_
_entity.id
_entity.type
_entity.pdbx_description
1 polymer ?
#
loop_
_entity_poly.entity_id
_entity_poly.type
_entity_poly.pdbx_seq_one_letter_code
_entity_poly.pdbx_strand_id
1 'polypeptide(L)'
;MRYLTLIIFLFLPFSTFAAVETVGGISGFFSQVMNYLHSIADFFLNDIPLAIVNFQVYVFAWLLKYKLESTLWAINQSMSIATTFLGLISYTELLNTLVSHLPNDVKAVAGSIGIFQALSIIIEAYITKFIYAMFN
;
A
#
# COMPACT_ATOMS: atom_id res chain seq x y z
N MET A 1 30.15 -6.60 30.49
CA MET A 1 31.03 -5.42 30.59
C MET A 1 31.04 -4.59 29.29
N ARG A 2 31.33 -5.15 28.09
CA ARG A 2 31.39 -4.38 26.82
C ARG A 2 30.11 -3.62 26.41
N TYR A 3 28.92 -4.19 26.63
CA TYR A 3 27.66 -3.52 26.28
C TYR A 3 27.20 -2.50 27.33
N LEU A 4 27.56 -2.71 28.60
CA LEU A 4 27.27 -1.78 29.70
C LEU A 4 28.05 -0.47 29.55
N THR A 5 29.31 -0.53 29.11
CA THR A 5 30.11 0.66 28.82
C THR A 5 29.55 1.51 27.69
N LEU A 6 28.91 0.88 26.70
CA LEU A 6 28.31 1.58 25.55
C LEU A 6 27.00 2.28 25.95
N ILE A 7 26.20 1.63 26.78
CA ILE A 7 25.00 2.21 27.41
C ILE A 7 25.37 3.40 28.29
N ILE A 8 26.40 3.28 29.13
CA ILE A 8 26.89 4.39 29.97
C ILE A 8 27.37 5.58 29.13
N PHE A 9 28.07 5.32 28.01
CA PHE A 9 28.54 6.40 27.12
C PHE A 9 27.41 7.09 26.34
N LEU A 10 26.31 6.37 26.06
CA LEU A 10 25.11 6.94 25.44
C LEU A 10 24.36 7.90 26.40
N PHE A 11 24.48 7.66 27.72
CA PHE A 11 23.90 8.47 28.80
C PHE A 11 24.90 9.41 29.48
N LEU A 12 26.01 9.76 28.82
CA LEU A 12 26.86 10.86 29.26
C LEU A 12 26.34 12.18 28.65
N PRO A 13 26.05 13.21 29.45
CA PRO A 13 25.64 14.51 28.94
C PRO A 13 26.83 15.18 28.23
N PHE A 14 26.83 15.22 26.90
CA PHE A 14 27.88 15.87 26.09
C PHE A 14 27.78 17.41 26.04
N SER A 15 27.07 18.06 26.95
CA SER A 15 26.76 19.50 26.82
C SER A 15 26.82 20.31 28.12
N THR A 16 27.85 20.15 28.95
CA THR A 16 28.02 21.02 30.14
C THR A 16 29.38 21.69 30.30
N PHE A 17 30.32 21.54 29.35
CA PHE A 17 31.59 22.30 29.36
C PHE A 17 31.60 23.54 28.44
N ALA A 18 30.43 24.14 28.20
CA ALA A 18 30.31 25.42 27.52
C ALA A 18 29.23 26.31 28.17
N ALA A 19 29.17 26.36 29.51
CA ALA A 19 28.44 27.42 30.19
C ALA A 19 29.37 28.65 30.30
N VAL A 20 29.29 29.51 29.28
CA VAL A 20 29.65 30.93 29.42
C VAL A 20 28.87 31.46 30.62
N GLU A 21 29.61 32.11 31.52
CA GLU A 21 29.10 32.83 32.68
C GLU A 21 27.81 33.59 32.35
N THR A 22 26.71 33.30 33.03
CA THR A 22 25.72 34.31 33.46
C THR A 22 24.59 33.66 34.27
N VAL A 23 24.57 33.99 35.57
CA VAL A 23 23.48 33.82 36.54
C VAL A 23 23.18 32.38 37.01
N GLY A 24 23.83 32.00 38.13
CA GLY A 24 23.18 31.12 39.13
C GLY A 24 23.92 29.85 39.55
N GLY A 25 25.20 29.92 39.92
CA GLY A 25 25.96 28.92 40.71
C GLY A 25 25.51 27.44 40.72
N ILE A 26 25.56 26.82 41.90
CA ILE A 26 25.22 25.40 42.13
C ILE A 26 23.77 25.08 41.69
N SER A 27 22.85 26.05 41.76
CA SER A 27 21.45 25.89 41.32
C SER A 27 21.31 25.67 39.81
N GLY A 28 22.13 26.33 38.98
CA GLY A 28 22.12 26.16 37.52
C GLY A 28 22.65 24.79 37.11
N PHE A 29 23.66 24.30 37.82
CA PHE A 29 24.16 22.93 37.65
C PHE A 29 23.08 21.88 37.97
N PHE A 30 22.39 22.00 39.12
CA PHE A 30 21.30 21.08 39.47
C PHE A 30 20.12 21.15 38.50
N SER A 31 19.79 22.34 37.98
CA SER A 31 18.75 22.49 36.96
C SER A 31 19.12 21.79 35.65
N GLN A 32 20.37 21.92 35.19
CA GLN A 32 20.84 21.21 33.99
C GLN A 32 20.86 19.69 34.17
N VAL A 33 21.29 19.20 35.33
CA VAL A 33 21.25 17.76 35.65
C VAL A 33 19.82 17.24 35.68
N MET A 34 18.89 17.98 36.29
CA MET A 34 17.47 17.60 36.31
C MET A 34 16.87 17.60 34.91
N ASN A 35 17.14 18.61 34.09
CA ASN A 35 16.67 18.65 32.70
C ASN A 35 17.22 17.48 31.87
N TYR A 36 18.48 17.09 32.11
CA TYR A 36 19.07 15.92 31.47
C TYR A 36 18.39 14.61 31.87
N LEU A 37 18.14 14.40 33.17
CA LEU A 37 17.41 13.23 33.67
C LEU A 37 15.97 13.19 33.14
N HIS A 38 15.30 14.34 33.07
CA HIS A 38 13.97 14.46 32.45
C HIS A 38 14.01 14.11 30.96
N SER A 39 15.00 14.59 30.21
CA SER A 39 15.14 14.25 28.80
C SER A 39 15.38 12.76 28.57
N ILE A 40 16.15 12.09 29.43
CA ILE A 40 16.31 10.62 29.36
C ILE A 40 14.98 9.93 29.65
N ALA A 41 14.26 10.36 30.69
CA ALA A 41 12.96 9.79 31.03
C ALA A 41 11.96 9.97 29.87
N ASP A 42 11.90 11.15 29.27
CA ASP A 42 11.02 11.44 28.14
C ASP A 42 11.39 10.63 26.89
N PHE A 43 12.67 10.42 26.62
CA PHE A 43 13.11 9.58 25.51
C PHE A 43 12.57 8.15 25.62
N PHE A 44 12.64 7.55 26.81
CA PHE A 44 12.16 6.18 27.04
C PHE A 44 10.63 6.08 27.16
N LEU A 45 10.00 7.07 27.80
CA LEU A 45 8.57 7.02 28.11
C LEU A 45 7.70 7.56 26.98
N ASN A 46 8.22 8.46 26.14
CA ASN A 46 7.44 9.14 25.11
C ASN A 46 8.01 8.88 23.70
N ASP A 47 9.30 9.14 23.47
CA ASP A 47 9.85 9.14 22.11
C ASP A 47 9.94 7.72 21.51
N ILE A 48 10.43 6.74 22.28
CA ILE A 48 10.52 5.34 21.81
C ILE A 48 9.12 4.76 21.52
N PRO A 49 8.12 4.86 22.42
CA PRO A 49 6.77 4.39 22.11
C PRO A 49 6.17 5.08 20.89
N LEU A 50 6.35 6.39 20.76
CA LEU A 50 5.85 7.15 19.61
C LEU A 50 6.51 6.70 18.30
N ALA A 51 7.82 6.46 18.31
CA ALA A 51 8.55 5.94 17.16
C ALA A 51 8.07 4.54 16.75
N ILE A 52 7.76 3.66 17.71
CA ILE A 52 7.21 2.33 17.44
C ILE A 52 5.82 2.44 16.79
N VAL A 53 4.95 3.31 17.31
CA VAL A 53 3.62 3.55 16.73
C VAL A 53 3.74 4.07 15.29
N ASN A 54 4.59 5.07 15.06
CA ASN A 54 4.81 5.62 13.73
C ASN A 54 5.40 4.59 12.77
N PHE A 55 6.31 3.73 13.24
CA PHE A 55 6.84 2.62 12.46
C PHE A 55 5.75 1.62 12.09
N GLN A 56 4.89 1.23 13.02
CA GLN A 56 3.75 0.35 12.73
C GLN A 56 2.82 0.96 11.69
N VAL A 57 2.47 2.25 11.82
CA VAL A 57 1.66 2.97 10.82
C VAL A 57 2.31 2.93 9.44
N TYR A 58 3.62 3.17 9.36
CA TYR A 58 4.35 3.10 8.10
C TYR A 58 4.33 1.69 7.49
N VAL A 59 4.54 0.65 8.31
CA VAL A 59 4.49 -0.76 7.86
C VAL A 59 3.10 -1.11 7.34
N PHE A 60 2.04 -0.74 8.05
CA PHE A 60 0.67 -0.99 7.60
C PHE A 60 0.34 -0.22 6.31
N ALA A 61 0.77 1.04 6.18
CA ALA A 61 0.59 1.81 4.96
C ALA A 61 1.31 1.17 3.77
N TRP A 62 2.54 0.68 3.98
CA TRP A 62 3.30 -0.03 2.96
C TRP A 62 2.64 -1.35 2.55
N LEU A 63 2.16 -2.15 3.51
CA LEU A 63 1.42 -3.38 3.22
C LEU A 63 0.13 -3.11 2.44
N LEU A 64 -0.59 -2.04 2.79
CA LEU A 64 -1.82 -1.67 2.10
C LEU A 64 -1.54 -1.24 0.65
N LYS A 65 -0.48 -0.45 0.42
CA LYS A 65 -0.01 -0.11 -0.92
C LYS A 65 0.32 -1.37 -1.72
N TYR A 66 1.11 -2.28 -1.15
CA TYR A 66 1.48 -3.53 -1.82
C TYR A 66 0.26 -4.38 -2.16
N LYS A 67 -0.70 -4.50 -1.24
CA LYS A 67 -1.97 -5.22 -1.49
C LYS A 67 -2.73 -4.62 -2.67
N LEU A 68 -2.86 -3.29 -2.75
CA LEU A 68 -3.53 -2.62 -3.86
C LEU A 68 -2.82 -2.85 -5.20
N GLU A 69 -1.49 -2.73 -5.23
CA GLU A 69 -0.69 -2.99 -6.43
C GLU A 69 -0.81 -4.44 -6.89
N SER A 70 -0.76 -5.40 -5.96
CA SER A 70 -0.95 -6.82 -6.27
C SER A 70 -2.35 -7.11 -6.82
N THR A 71 -3.40 -6.49 -6.27
CA THR A 71 -4.77 -6.63 -6.78
C THR A 71 -4.90 -6.08 -8.20
N LEU A 72 -4.32 -4.90 -8.47
CA LEU A 72 -4.33 -4.32 -9.82
C LEU A 72 -3.60 -5.20 -10.83
N TRP A 73 -2.44 -5.74 -10.43
CA TRP A 73 -1.70 -6.69 -11.26
C TRP A 73 -2.55 -7.95 -11.54
N ALA A 74 -3.18 -8.54 -10.52
CA ALA A 74 -4.03 -9.72 -10.68
C ALA A 74 -5.22 -9.47 -11.64
N ILE A 75 -5.86 -8.30 -11.58
CA ILE A 75 -6.94 -7.92 -12.50
C ILE A 75 -6.42 -7.86 -13.94
N ASN A 76 -5.29 -7.19 -14.18
CA ASN A 76 -4.71 -7.08 -15.52
C ASN A 76 -4.31 -8.45 -16.10
N GLN A 77 -3.73 -9.33 -15.26
CA GLN A 77 -3.42 -10.69 -15.66
C GLN A 77 -4.68 -11.50 -15.97
N SER A 78 -5.72 -11.37 -15.14
CA SER A 78 -7.01 -12.04 -15.36
C SER A 78 -7.64 -11.62 -16.69
N MET A 79 -7.55 -10.33 -17.04
CA MET A 79 -8.03 -9.81 -18.32
C MET A 79 -7.25 -10.40 -19.51
N SER A 80 -5.92 -10.47 -19.41
CA SER A 80 -5.09 -11.06 -20.46
C SER A 80 -5.36 -12.55 -20.66
N ILE A 81 -5.59 -13.30 -19.58
CA ILE A 81 -5.97 -14.71 -19.66
C ILE A 81 -7.38 -14.83 -20.26
N ALA A 82 -8.32 -13.96 -19.88
CA ALA A 82 -9.69 -13.96 -20.40
C ALA A 82 -9.72 -13.78 -21.93
N THR A 83 -8.99 -12.79 -22.46
CA THR A 83 -8.93 -12.53 -23.90
C THR A 83 -8.25 -13.68 -24.65
N THR A 84 -7.20 -14.26 -24.08
CA THR A 84 -6.55 -15.46 -24.64
C THR A 84 -7.50 -16.66 -24.67
N PHE A 85 -8.22 -16.91 -23.56
CA PHE A 85 -9.19 -17.99 -23.47
C PHE A 85 -10.36 -17.82 -24.44
N LEU A 86 -10.89 -16.60 -24.57
CA LEU A 86 -11.90 -16.25 -25.57
C LEU A 86 -11.43 -16.48 -27.00
N GLY A 87 -10.15 -16.20 -27.28
CA GLY A 87 -9.52 -16.51 -28.57
C GLY A 87 -9.43 -18.01 -28.84
N LEU A 88 -9.13 -18.82 -27.83
CA LEU A 88 -9.02 -20.28 -27.97
C LEU A 88 -10.36 -20.97 -28.25
N ILE A 89 -11.47 -20.44 -27.73
CA ILE A 89 -12.81 -21.01 -27.95
C ILE A 89 -13.48 -20.52 -29.25
N SER A 90 -12.75 -19.80 -30.11
CA SER A 90 -13.28 -19.17 -31.33
C SER A 90 -14.57 -18.38 -31.07
N TYR A 91 -14.64 -17.63 -29.96
CA TYR A 91 -15.86 -16.93 -29.54
C TYR A 91 -16.46 -16.05 -30.64
N THR A 92 -15.61 -15.41 -31.44
CA THR A 92 -16.02 -14.57 -32.58
C THR A 92 -16.82 -15.35 -33.63
N GLU A 93 -16.50 -16.63 -33.87
CA GLU A 93 -17.23 -17.48 -34.81
C GLU A 93 -18.61 -17.86 -34.28
N LEU A 94 -18.71 -18.18 -32.98
CA LEU A 94 -19.99 -18.41 -32.30
C LEU A 94 -20.87 -17.16 -32.33
N LEU A 95 -20.30 -15.99 -32.02
CA LEU A 95 -21.02 -14.71 -32.07
C LEU A 95 -21.54 -14.43 -33.48
N ASN A 96 -20.70 -14.57 -34.51
CA ASN A 96 -21.09 -14.36 -35.91
C ASN A 96 -22.16 -15.36 -36.37
N THR A 97 -22.09 -16.60 -35.91
CA THR A 97 -23.10 -17.62 -36.18
C THR A 97 -24.44 -17.22 -35.54
N LEU A 98 -24.46 -16.78 -34.28
CA LEU A 98 -25.69 -16.31 -33.63
C LEU A 98 -26.25 -15.05 -34.31
N VAL A 99 -25.38 -14.11 -34.69
CA VAL A 99 -25.75 -12.91 -35.46
C VAL A 99 -26.35 -13.28 -36.81
N SER A 100 -25.84 -14.32 -37.48
CA SER A 100 -26.37 -14.75 -38.78
C SER A 100 -27.81 -15.26 -38.71
N HIS A 101 -28.26 -15.80 -37.56
CA HIS A 101 -29.62 -16.31 -37.36
C HIS A 101 -30.66 -15.23 -37.04
N LEU A 102 -30.24 -14.00 -36.75
CA LEU A 102 -31.19 -12.91 -36.50
C LEU A 102 -31.90 -12.48 -37.80
N PRO A 103 -33.14 -11.94 -37.72
CA PRO A 103 -33.76 -11.25 -38.86
C PRO A 103 -32.96 -10.00 -39.27
N ASN A 104 -32.94 -9.69 -40.56
CA ASN A 104 -32.11 -8.59 -41.09
C ASN A 104 -32.43 -7.22 -40.48
N ASP A 105 -33.71 -6.93 -40.22
CA ASP A 105 -34.14 -5.68 -39.57
C ASP A 105 -33.57 -5.54 -38.15
N VAL A 106 -33.54 -6.66 -37.42
CA VAL A 106 -33.00 -6.71 -36.05
C VAL A 106 -31.48 -6.58 -36.06
N LYS A 107 -30.78 -7.15 -37.05
CA LYS A 107 -29.32 -6.97 -37.21
C LYS A 107 -28.96 -5.52 -37.50
N ALA A 108 -29.70 -4.86 -38.38
CA ALA A 108 -29.46 -3.46 -38.75
C ALA A 108 -29.62 -2.52 -37.55
N VAL A 109 -30.67 -2.74 -36.75
CA VAL A 109 -30.90 -1.98 -35.51
C VAL A 109 -29.87 -2.33 -34.44
N ALA A 110 -29.57 -3.61 -34.22
CA ALA A 110 -28.58 -4.03 -33.23
C ALA A 110 -27.14 -3.57 -33.56
N GLY A 111 -26.82 -3.47 -34.85
CA GLY A 111 -25.57 -2.89 -35.34
C GLY A 111 -25.50 -1.37 -35.11
N SER A 112 -26.59 -0.63 -35.37
CA SER A 112 -26.61 0.84 -35.22
C SER A 112 -26.53 1.29 -33.75
N ILE A 113 -27.06 0.49 -32.82
CA ILE A 113 -26.99 0.75 -31.37
C ILE A 113 -25.76 0.12 -30.70
N GLY A 114 -24.90 -0.58 -31.45
CA GLY A 114 -23.66 -1.16 -30.92
C GLY A 114 -23.84 -2.33 -29.93
N ILE A 115 -25.00 -3.00 -29.94
CA ILE A 115 -25.31 -4.08 -28.98
C ILE A 115 -24.30 -5.22 -29.04
N PHE A 116 -23.82 -5.59 -30.23
CA PHE A 116 -22.87 -6.70 -30.38
C PHE A 116 -21.50 -6.39 -29.78
N GLN A 117 -21.08 -5.12 -29.85
CA GLN A 117 -19.82 -4.66 -29.27
C GLN A 117 -19.93 -4.60 -27.74
N ALA A 118 -21.05 -4.11 -27.23
CA ALA A 118 -21.36 -4.15 -25.80
C ALA A 118 -21.42 -5.59 -25.25
N LEU A 119 -22.00 -6.52 -26.01
CA LEU A 119 -22.07 -7.94 -25.64
C LEU A 119 -20.66 -8.56 -25.50
N SER A 120 -19.74 -8.24 -26.42
CA SER A 120 -18.34 -8.71 -26.35
C SER A 120 -17.67 -8.22 -25.06
N ILE A 121 -17.81 -6.92 -24.75
CA ILE A 121 -17.23 -6.32 -23.55
C ILE A 121 -17.82 -6.95 -22.28
N ILE A 122 -19.13 -7.21 -22.24
CA ILE A 122 -19.78 -7.84 -21.09
C ILE A 122 -19.25 -9.26 -20.89
N ILE A 123 -19.07 -10.03 -21.96
CA ILE A 123 -18.57 -11.41 -21.90
C ILE A 123 -17.10 -11.43 -21.46
N GLU A 124 -16.26 -10.56 -22.02
CA GLU A 124 -14.87 -10.35 -21.59
C GLU A 124 -14.79 -9.98 -20.10
N ALA A 125 -15.64 -9.06 -19.63
CA ALA A 125 -15.69 -8.66 -18.23
C ALA A 125 -16.15 -9.81 -17.31
N TYR A 126 -17.14 -10.61 -17.74
CA TYR A 126 -17.62 -11.76 -16.98
C TYR A 126 -16.56 -12.85 -16.83
N ILE A 127 -15.84 -13.15 -17.92
CA ILE A 127 -14.76 -14.16 -17.90
C ILE A 127 -13.56 -13.64 -17.11
N THR A 128 -13.22 -12.35 -17.25
CA THR A 128 -12.19 -11.70 -16.42
C THR A 128 -12.53 -11.81 -14.94
N LYS A 129 -13.79 -11.56 -14.55
CA LYS A 129 -14.26 -11.73 -13.17
C LYS A 129 -14.16 -13.19 -12.72
N PHE A 130 -14.53 -14.15 -13.56
CA PHE A 130 -14.45 -15.57 -13.26
C PHE A 130 -13.00 -16.03 -13.02
N ILE A 131 -12.07 -15.59 -13.87
CA ILE A 131 -10.64 -15.89 -13.73
C ILE A 131 -10.06 -15.19 -12.49
N TYR A 132 -10.42 -13.92 -12.25
CA TYR A 132 -10.00 -13.20 -11.05
C TYR A 132 -10.46 -13.91 -9.77
N ALA A 133 -11.68 -14.46 -9.76
CA ALA A 133 -12.19 -15.24 -8.64
C ALA A 133 -11.44 -16.56 -8.40
N MET A 134 -10.67 -17.07 -9.36
CA MET A 134 -9.78 -18.22 -9.14
C MET A 134 -8.45 -17.82 -8.48
N PHE A 135 -8.05 -16.56 -8.58
CA PHE A 135 -6.80 -16.05 -8.02
C PHE A 135 -6.92 -15.55 -6.57
N ASN A 136 -8.14 -15.36 -6.07
CA ASN A 136 -8.44 -14.79 -4.76
C ASN A 136 -9.14 -15.80 -3.85
#